data_AF-A0A8C5S6A0-F1
#
_entry.id   AF-A0A8C5S6A0-F1
#
_cell.length_a   1.000
_cell.length_b   1.000
_cell.length_c   1.000
_cell.angle_alpha   90.00
_cell.angle_beta   90.00
_cell.angle_gamma   90.00
#
_symmetry.space_group_name_H-M   'P 1'
#
loop_
_entity.id
_entity.type
_entity.pdbx_description
1 polymer ?
#
loop_
_entity_poly.entity_id
_entity_poly.type
_entity_poly.pdbx_seq_one_letter_code
_entity_poly.pdbx_strand_id
1 'polypeptide(L)' 'KVMKCLAGYTDEQRREFLSEASIMGQFEHPNVIRLEGVVTKSRPVMIVTEFMENGSLDSFLRV' A
#
# COMPACT_ATOMS: atom_id res chain seq x y z
N LYS A 1 11.00 -2.96 -0.08
CA LYS A 1 9.55 -3.01 -0.39
C LYS A 1 8.82 -2.49 0.84
N VAL A 2 7.82 -1.63 0.70
CA VAL A 2 6.99 -1.19 1.85
C VAL A 2 5.72 -2.02 1.87
N MET A 3 5.20 -2.26 3.07
CA MET A 3 4.11 -3.18 3.32
C MET A 3 3.06 -2.54 4.20
N LYS A 4 1.85 -2.35 3.66
CA LYS A 4 0.68 -1.95 4.44
C LYS A 4 -0.05 -3.22 4.88
N CYS A 5 -0.27 -3.40 6.18
CA CYS A 5 -0.92 -4.57 6.76
C CYS A 5 -2.26 -4.21 7.38
N LEU A 6 -3.27 -5.03 7.17
CA LEU A 6 -4.55 -4.92 7.84
C LEU A 6 -4.87 -6.20 8.62
N ALA A 7 -4.91 -6.10 9.95
CA ALA A 7 -5.21 -7.20 10.88
C ALA A 7 -6.49 -6.90 11.67
N GLY A 8 -7.26 -7.95 12.02
CA GLY A 8 -8.47 -7.81 12.85
C GLY A 8 -9.56 -6.91 12.25
N TYR A 9 -9.80 -7.03 10.93
CA TYR A 9 -10.67 -6.15 10.17
C TYR A 9 -12.10 -6.67 10.00
N THR A 10 -13.04 -5.76 9.75
CA THR A 10 -14.38 -6.07 9.22
C THR A 10 -14.34 -6.29 7.69
N ASP A 11 -15.37 -6.92 7.13
CA ASP A 11 -15.46 -7.12 5.68
C ASP A 11 -15.53 -5.78 4.90
N GLU A 12 -16.07 -4.74 5.51
CA GLU A 12 -16.08 -3.39 4.96
C GLU A 12 -14.66 -2.82 4.87
N GLN A 13 -13.90 -2.85 5.97
CA GLN A 13 -12.51 -2.41 6.00
C GLN A 13 -11.64 -3.20 5.01
N ARG A 14 -11.90 -4.50 4.85
CA ARG A 14 -11.23 -5.32 3.82
C ARG A 14 -11.52 -4.81 2.42
N ARG A 15 -12.77 -4.42 2.14
CA ARG A 15 -13.18 -3.92 0.82
C ARG A 15 -12.55 -2.58 0.52
N GLU A 16 -12.54 -1.66 1.48
CA GLU A 16 -11.87 -0.36 1.37
C GLU A 16 -10.37 -0.53 1.12
N PHE A 17 -9.72 -1.42 1.87
CA PHE A 17 -8.30 -1.72 1.72
C PHE A 17 -7.96 -2.25 0.32
N LEU A 18 -8.79 -3.15 -0.24
CA LEU A 18 -8.59 -3.65 -1.60
C LEU A 18 -8.97 -2.62 -2.67
N SER A 19 -9.90 -1.70 -2.38
CA SER A 19 -10.23 -0.57 -3.24
C SER A 19 -9.03 0.38 -3.40
N GLU A 20 -8.32 0.68 -2.31
CA GLU A 20 -7.09 1.47 -2.34
C GLU A 20 -6.04 0.83 -3.27
N ALA A 21 -5.79 -0.48 -3.11
CA ALA A 21 -4.89 -1.20 -4.00
C ALA A 21 -5.37 -1.17 -5.47
N SER A 22 -6.67 -1.25 -5.71
CA SER A 22 -7.24 -1.20 -7.06
C SER A 22 -7.06 0.16 -7.73
N ILE A 23 -7.07 1.25 -6.95
CA ILE A 23 -6.77 2.59 -7.44
C ILE A 23 -5.28 2.70 -7.76
N MET A 24 -4.40 2.25 -6.85
CA MET A 24 -2.95 2.29 -7.07
C MET A 24 -2.52 1.51 -8.32
N GLY A 25 -3.13 0.35 -8.56
CA GLY A 25 -2.84 -0.50 -9.72
C GLY A 25 -3.26 0.08 -11.08
N GLN A 26 -3.97 1.22 -11.10
CA GLN A 26 -4.33 1.91 -12.35
C GLN A 26 -3.21 2.83 -12.87
N PHE A 27 -2.18 3.09 -12.05
CA PHE A 27 -1.14 4.05 -12.38
C PHE A 27 0.21 3.36 -12.59
N GLU A 28 0.86 3.68 -13.69
CA GLU A 28 2.26 3.33 -13.96
C GLU A 28 2.98 4.59 -14.43
N HIS A 29 3.69 5.26 -13.51
CA HIS A 29 4.34 6.53 -13.77
C HIS A 29 5.52 6.74 -12.81
N PRO A 30 6.66 7.32 -13.25
CA PRO A 30 7.85 7.49 -12.41
C PRO A 30 7.66 8.34 -11.14
N ASN A 31 6.61 9.17 -11.10
CA ASN A 31 6.28 10.03 -9.96
C ASN A 31 5.08 9.53 -9.13
N VAL A 32 4.59 8.31 -9.39
CA VAL A 32 3.48 7.71 -8.65
C VAL A 32 3.98 6.40 -8.06
N ILE A 33 3.75 6.20 -6.75
CA ILE A 33 4.20 4.99 -6.07
C ILE A 33 3.59 3.74 -6.71
N ARG A 34 4.47 2.79 -7.09
CA ARG A 34 4.08 1.58 -7.77
C ARG A 34 3.58 0.52 -6.80
N LEU A 35 2.42 -0.04 -7.12
CA LEU A 35 1.91 -1.26 -6.52
C LEU A 35 2.65 -2.47 -7.09
N GLU A 36 3.29 -3.25 -6.22
CA GLU A 36 3.93 -4.52 -6.59
C GLU A 36 2.93 -5.69 -6.51
N GLY A 37 1.96 -5.62 -5.59
CA GLY A 37 0.89 -6.61 -5.51
C GLY A 37 0.13 -6.62 -4.19
N VAL A 38 -0.80 -7.57 -4.06
CA VAL A 38 -1.61 -7.78 -2.85
C VAL A 38 -1.53 -9.23 -2.38
N VAL A 39 -1.55 -9.43 -1.07
CA VAL A 39 -1.64 -10.76 -0.44
C VAL A 39 -2.98 -10.87 0.26
N THR A 40 -3.86 -11.71 -0.28
CA THR A 40 -5.25 -11.84 0.17
C THR A 40 -5.60 -13.23 0.70
N LYS A 41 -4.77 -14.23 0.44
CA LYS A 41 -4.99 -15.64 0.83
C LYS A 41 -4.66 -15.91 2.30
N SER A 42 -3.67 -15.22 2.85
CA SER A 42 -3.29 -15.29 4.26
C SER A 42 -3.83 -14.08 5.02
N ARG A 43 -4.05 -14.24 6.33
CA ARG A 43 -4.24 -13.10 7.23
C ARG A 43 -2.90 -12.76 7.90
N PRO A 44 -2.55 -11.47 8.03
CA PRO A 44 -3.32 -10.27 7.60
C PRO A 44 -3.35 -10.07 6.08
N VAL A 45 -4.28 -9.25 5.58
CA VAL A 45 -4.28 -8.80 4.18
C VAL A 45 -3.22 -7.72 4.01
N MET A 46 -2.48 -7.77 2.91
CA MET A 46 -1.26 -6.96 2.75
C MET A 46 -1.22 -6.32 1.36
N ILE A 47 -0.83 -5.05 1.30
CA ILE A 47 -0.48 -4.32 0.06
C ILE A 47 1.03 -4.16 0.04
N VAL A 48 1.65 -4.55 -1.08
CA VAL A 48 3.09 -4.48 -1.29
C VAL A 48 3.37 -3.39 -2.33
N THR A 49 4.20 -2.43 -1.98
CA THR A 49 4.65 -1.36 -2.88
C THR A 49 6.16 -1.41 -3.05
N GLU A 50 6.66 -0.61 -4.00
CA GLU A 50 8.09 -0.31 -4.08
C GLU A 50 8.64 0.28 -2.77
N PHE A 51 9.96 0.27 -2.64
CA PHE A 51 10.63 0.84 -1.48
C PHE A 51 10.94 2.31 -1.72
N MET A 52 10.52 3.18 -0.81
CA MET A 52 10.92 4.58 -0.80
C MET A 52 12.05 4.73 0.21
N GLU A 53 13.30 4.78 -0.25
CA GLU A 53 14.51 4.82 0.61
C GLU A 53 14.48 5.99 1.60
N ASN A 54 13.97 7.14 1.17
CA ASN A 54 13.87 8.35 1.98
C ASN A 54 12.58 8.45 2.80
N GLY A 55 11.74 7.41 2.77
CA GLY A 55 10.45 7.40 3.48
C GLY A 55 9.47 8.45 2.95
N SER A 56 8.67 9.01 3.86
CA SER A 56 7.68 10.04 3.51
C SER A 56 8.36 11.41 3.32
N LEU A 57 7.86 12.20 2.38
CA LEU A 57 8.38 13.54 2.12
C LEU A 57 8.27 14.45 3.35
N ASP A 58 7.18 14.33 4.12
CA ASP A 58 6.99 15.09 5.37
C ASP A 58 8.09 14.75 6.40
N SER A 59 8.40 13.47 6.59
CA SER A 59 9.51 13.06 7.48
C SER A 59 10.87 13.50 6.95
N PHE A 60 11.06 13.48 5.63
CA PHE A 60 12.31 13.90 5.00
C PHE A 60 12.60 15.40 5.15
N LEU A 61 11.55 16.23 5.13
CA LEU A 61 11.67 17.69 5.19
C LEU A 61 11.65 18.27 6.62
N ARG A 62 11.25 17.48 7.63
CA ARG A 62 11.31 17.90 9.03
C ARG A 62 12.79 17.94 9.48
N VAL A 63 13.36 19.15 9.48
CA VAL A 63 14.67 19.51 10.05
C VAL A 63 14.51 19.88 11.53
#